data_AF-A0A196M9V0-F1
#
_entry.id   AF-A0A196M9V0-F1
#
_cell.length_a   1.000
_cell.length_b   1.000
_cell.length_c   1.000
_cell.angle_alpha   90.00
_cell.angle_beta   90.00
_cell.angle_gamma   90.00
#
_symmetry.space_group_name_H-M   'P 1'
#
loop_
_entity.id
_entity.type
_entity.pdbx_description
1 polymer ?
#
loop_
_entity_poly.entity_id
_entity_poly.type
_entity_poly.pdbx_seq_one_letter_code
_entity_poly.pdbx_strand_id
1 'polypeptide(L)'
;MITPLLLLAAAASGPVAPKPLFRDPVHDGAADASTVRDAQTGEWVMFYTNRRADLPQDDASDVRWVHGTAIGVARSKDGAAWRYTGTANIPGSCTGETLWAPEVQWLEGQWHMWLTVVPGIYRDWNAPRFIVHLTSPDLKTWTCGDRLELGSDRVIDASVLALPKGGYRLFFNDERQNKAIVTADSPDLVHWTIRDRLTQTPGEGPKAFRWKGRYWLISDAWKGLLVMRSDDGEQWFTQPGHILATPGRHPTDRAKGQHPDIIVAGTRAYILYFVHQEGEEEAKANPDWKRRTVLQIAELREKDGVISVDRDAPVHVRLKL
;
A
#
# COMPACT_ATOMS: atom_id res chain seq x y z
N MET A 1 17.00 47.83 31.28
CA MET A 1 16.01 47.16 30.41
C MET A 1 16.79 46.21 29.51
N ILE A 2 16.69 44.91 29.71
CA ILE A 2 17.36 43.90 28.87
C ILE A 2 16.27 43.03 28.26
N THR A 3 16.15 43.12 26.94
CA THR A 3 15.20 42.44 26.06
C THR A 3 15.40 40.91 26.13
N PRO A 4 14.34 40.09 26.21
CA PRO A 4 14.51 38.64 26.12
C PRO A 4 14.73 38.25 24.65
N LEU A 5 15.80 37.52 24.39
CA LEU A 5 16.07 36.87 23.12
C LEU A 5 15.11 35.66 22.99
N LEU A 6 14.02 35.81 22.23
CA LEU A 6 13.23 34.66 21.79
C LEU A 6 14.09 33.84 20.81
N LEU A 7 14.62 32.70 21.26
CA LEU A 7 15.00 31.63 20.35
C LEU A 7 13.71 31.04 19.76
N LEU A 8 13.33 31.48 18.56
CA LEU A 8 12.50 30.65 17.69
C LEU A 8 13.33 29.41 17.34
N ALA A 9 13.01 28.28 17.97
CA ALA A 9 13.45 26.99 17.48
C ALA A 9 12.85 26.80 16.07
N ALA A 10 13.66 27.04 15.04
CA ALA A 10 13.35 26.59 13.70
C ALA A 10 13.22 25.07 13.76
N ALA A 11 11.99 24.55 13.72
CA ALA A 11 11.75 23.12 13.64
C ALA A 11 12.53 22.61 12.42
N ALA A 12 13.59 21.83 12.67
CA ALA A 12 14.44 21.30 11.62
C ALA A 12 13.56 20.61 10.57
N SER A 13 13.66 21.06 9.32
CA SER A 13 12.96 20.41 8.21
C SER A 13 13.45 18.96 8.14
N GLY A 14 12.55 17.98 8.26
CA GLY A 14 12.88 16.57 8.07
C GLY A 14 13.58 16.31 6.72
N PRO A 15 14.29 15.18 6.58
CA PRO A 15 15.07 14.88 5.38
C PRO A 15 14.18 14.87 4.13
N VAL A 16 14.76 15.25 3.00
CA VAL A 16 14.08 15.18 1.71
C VAL A 16 14.11 13.72 1.23
N ALA A 17 12.95 13.14 0.96
CA ALA A 17 12.88 11.80 0.36
C ALA A 17 13.51 11.80 -1.04
N PRO A 18 14.29 10.76 -1.38
CA PRO A 18 14.76 10.56 -2.74
C PRO A 18 13.58 10.22 -3.68
N LYS A 19 13.82 10.38 -4.99
CA LYS A 19 12.93 9.91 -6.05
C LYS A 19 13.75 8.99 -6.98
N PRO A 20 13.50 7.67 -7.00
CA PRO A 20 12.45 6.98 -6.25
C PRO A 20 12.72 6.94 -4.74
N LEU A 21 11.67 6.73 -3.94
CA LEU A 21 11.80 6.49 -2.49
C LEU A 21 12.55 5.18 -2.25
N PHE A 22 12.17 4.14 -3.00
CA PHE A 22 12.75 2.82 -2.88
C PHE A 22 12.70 2.06 -4.21
N ARG A 23 13.78 1.36 -4.52
CA ARG A 23 13.90 0.44 -5.65
C ARG A 23 14.39 -0.90 -5.10
N ASP A 24 13.64 -1.96 -5.37
CA ASP A 24 13.98 -3.29 -4.89
C ASP A 24 15.30 -3.78 -5.52
N PRO A 25 16.31 -4.16 -4.72
CA PRO A 25 17.62 -4.54 -5.25
C PRO A 25 17.68 -5.99 -5.75
N VAL A 26 16.62 -6.78 -5.58
CA VAL A 26 16.61 -8.21 -5.89
C VAL A 26 16.03 -8.46 -7.28
N HIS A 27 14.78 -8.08 -7.48
CA HIS A 27 14.01 -8.30 -8.70
C HIS A 27 13.56 -7.02 -9.39
N ASP A 28 13.79 -5.85 -8.76
CA ASP A 28 13.45 -4.54 -9.30
C ASP A 28 11.94 -4.35 -9.57
N GLY A 29 11.13 -4.98 -8.71
CA GLY A 29 9.67 -5.00 -8.81
C GLY A 29 9.00 -4.66 -7.48
N ALA A 30 9.45 -3.59 -6.80
CA ALA A 30 8.81 -3.13 -5.56
C ALA A 30 7.40 -2.59 -5.85
N ALA A 31 6.35 -3.20 -5.28
CA ALA A 31 4.96 -2.79 -5.47
C ALA A 31 4.11 -3.00 -4.20
N ASP A 32 2.93 -2.40 -4.18
CA ASP A 32 1.86 -2.70 -3.19
C ASP A 32 2.37 -2.62 -1.73
N ALA A 33 2.95 -1.46 -1.37
CA ALA A 33 3.62 -1.30 -0.08
C ALA A 33 2.63 -1.26 1.10
N SER A 34 3.13 -1.58 2.29
CA SER A 34 2.47 -1.32 3.57
C SER A 34 3.51 -0.97 4.62
N THR A 35 3.37 0.23 5.16
CA THR A 35 4.41 0.89 5.94
C THR A 35 3.95 1.12 7.37
N VAL A 36 4.68 0.55 8.32
CA VAL A 36 4.37 0.64 9.75
C VAL A 36 5.58 1.10 10.54
N ARG A 37 5.32 1.59 11.76
CA ARG A 37 6.36 1.95 12.71
C ARG A 37 6.58 0.82 13.70
N ASP A 38 7.75 0.23 13.68
CA ASP A 38 8.15 -0.76 14.67
C ASP A 38 8.57 -0.05 15.96
N ALA A 39 7.69 -0.08 16.96
CA ALA A 39 7.93 0.56 18.25
C ALA A 39 9.10 -0.06 19.03
N GLN A 40 9.44 -1.33 18.79
CA GLN A 40 10.54 -2.00 19.50
C GLN A 40 11.90 -1.53 18.99
N THR A 41 12.02 -1.34 17.67
CA THR A 41 13.30 -0.91 17.06
C THR A 41 13.38 0.60 16.85
N GLY A 42 12.25 1.31 16.87
CA GLY A 42 12.20 2.73 16.54
C GLY A 42 12.49 2.99 15.05
N GLU A 43 12.21 2.03 14.18
CA GLU A 43 12.36 2.18 12.73
C GLU A 43 11.01 2.07 12.03
N TRP A 44 10.92 2.73 10.88
CA TRP A 44 9.88 2.46 9.90
C TRP A 44 10.21 1.17 9.17
N VAL A 45 9.19 0.37 8.89
CA VAL A 45 9.27 -0.91 8.19
C VAL A 45 8.27 -0.87 7.06
N MET A 46 8.74 -1.19 5.85
CA MET A 46 7.94 -1.27 4.64
C MET A 46 7.93 -2.71 4.17
N PHE A 47 6.74 -3.29 4.13
CA PHE A 47 6.45 -4.56 3.47
C PHE A 47 6.00 -4.25 2.05
N TYR A 48 6.43 -5.02 1.05
CA TYR A 48 6.03 -4.79 -0.34
C TYR A 48 5.98 -6.10 -1.11
N THR A 49 5.09 -6.19 -2.10
CA THR A 49 5.13 -7.28 -3.09
C THR A 49 6.46 -7.21 -3.83
N ASN A 50 7.28 -8.26 -3.75
CA ASN A 50 8.53 -8.35 -4.49
C ASN A 50 8.27 -9.02 -5.85
N ARG A 51 7.77 -8.24 -6.82
CA ARG A 51 7.50 -8.74 -8.18
C ARG A 51 8.81 -9.12 -8.85
N ARG A 52 8.84 -10.26 -9.52
CA ARG A 52 10.02 -10.86 -10.16
C ARG A 52 10.25 -10.27 -11.55
N ALA A 53 10.40 -8.94 -11.64
CA ALA A 53 10.40 -8.18 -12.88
C ALA A 53 11.62 -8.46 -13.79
N ASP A 54 12.65 -9.09 -13.25
CA ASP A 54 13.85 -9.55 -13.94
C ASP A 54 13.70 -10.94 -14.60
N LEU A 55 12.63 -11.69 -14.31
CA LEU A 55 12.42 -13.00 -14.94
C LEU A 55 12.16 -12.87 -16.44
N PRO A 56 12.76 -13.74 -17.28
CA PRO A 56 12.44 -13.76 -18.71
C PRO A 56 10.98 -14.16 -18.93
N GLN A 57 10.34 -13.60 -19.96
CA GLN A 57 9.03 -14.04 -20.42
C GLN A 57 9.20 -15.07 -21.54
N ASP A 58 8.38 -16.11 -21.52
CA ASP A 58 8.29 -17.02 -22.67
C ASP A 58 7.50 -16.36 -23.81
N ASP A 59 6.44 -15.62 -23.47
CA ASP A 59 5.58 -14.89 -24.39
C ASP A 59 4.88 -13.70 -23.70
N ALA A 60 4.19 -12.87 -24.48
CA ALA A 60 3.56 -11.64 -23.98
C ALA A 60 2.40 -11.85 -23.00
N SER A 61 1.81 -13.05 -22.96
CA SER A 61 0.73 -13.40 -22.02
C SER A 61 1.24 -13.95 -20.69
N ASP A 62 2.54 -14.26 -20.59
CA ASP A 62 3.15 -14.86 -19.42
C ASP A 62 3.26 -13.88 -18.23
N VAL A 63 2.47 -14.17 -17.18
CA VAL A 63 2.44 -13.36 -15.94
C VAL A 63 3.20 -14.00 -14.78
N ARG A 64 4.05 -15.01 -15.01
CA ARG A 64 4.81 -15.66 -13.92
C ARG A 64 5.67 -14.67 -13.12
N TRP A 65 6.06 -13.54 -13.69
CA TRP A 65 6.81 -12.47 -13.02
C TRP A 65 6.06 -11.81 -11.85
N VAL A 66 4.72 -11.87 -11.83
CA VAL A 66 3.90 -11.47 -10.67
C VAL A 66 3.51 -12.64 -9.78
N HIS A 67 3.85 -13.88 -10.12
CA HIS A 67 3.63 -15.03 -9.25
C HIS A 67 4.91 -15.41 -8.51
N GLY A 68 4.87 -16.38 -7.59
CA GLY A 68 6.03 -16.86 -6.83
C GLY A 68 6.74 -15.73 -6.06
N THR A 69 5.98 -14.68 -5.75
CA THR A 69 6.47 -13.46 -5.12
C THR A 69 6.56 -13.65 -3.62
N ALA A 70 7.66 -13.19 -3.04
CA ALA A 70 7.78 -13.00 -1.62
C ALA A 70 7.30 -11.59 -1.23
N ILE A 71 7.16 -11.36 0.08
CA ILE A 71 7.04 -10.01 0.62
C ILE A 71 8.42 -9.51 0.99
N GLY A 72 8.91 -8.48 0.29
CA GLY A 72 10.15 -7.80 0.60
C GLY A 72 10.00 -6.91 1.84
N VAL A 73 11.10 -6.69 2.56
CA VAL A 73 11.14 -5.86 3.77
C VAL A 73 12.25 -4.83 3.64
N ALA A 74 11.87 -3.56 3.67
CA ALA A 74 12.80 -2.44 3.79
C ALA A 74 12.61 -1.73 5.14
N ARG A 75 13.69 -1.15 5.68
CA ARG A 75 13.67 -0.41 6.95
C ARG A 75 14.29 0.97 6.82
N SER A 76 13.77 1.93 7.58
CA SER A 76 14.27 3.30 7.59
C SER A 76 14.20 3.91 9.00
N LYS A 77 15.23 4.68 9.38
CA LYS A 77 15.22 5.45 10.64
C LYS A 77 14.42 6.75 10.51
N ASP A 78 14.44 7.36 9.32
CA ASP A 78 13.94 8.71 9.06
C ASP A 78 12.76 8.75 8.08
N GLY A 79 12.40 7.60 7.48
CA GLY A 79 11.35 7.45 6.47
C GLY A 79 11.73 7.95 5.07
N ALA A 80 12.95 8.45 4.89
CA ALA A 80 13.47 8.95 3.60
C ALA A 80 14.51 8.00 3.03
N ALA A 81 15.48 7.56 3.85
CA ALA A 81 16.51 6.62 3.44
C ALA A 81 16.11 5.19 3.82
N TRP A 82 15.79 4.38 2.82
CA TRP A 82 15.34 2.99 3.00
C TRP A 82 16.44 2.01 2.65
N ARG A 83 16.62 0.99 3.50
CA ARG A 83 17.53 -0.14 3.25
C ARG A 83 16.73 -1.43 3.12
N TYR A 84 17.05 -2.24 2.12
CA TYR A 84 16.52 -3.59 2.03
C TYR A 84 17.07 -4.45 3.19
N THR A 85 16.21 -5.29 3.77
CA THR A 85 16.54 -6.14 4.93
C THR A 85 16.16 -7.60 4.75
N GLY A 86 15.85 -8.02 3.52
CA GLY A 86 15.43 -9.39 3.21
C GLY A 86 13.94 -9.48 2.88
N THR A 87 13.42 -10.69 2.95
CA THR A 87 11.99 -11.00 2.80
C THR A 87 11.37 -11.35 4.15
N ALA A 88 10.07 -11.12 4.29
CA ALA A 88 9.33 -11.52 5.47
C ALA A 88 9.25 -13.05 5.55
N ASN A 89 9.49 -13.61 6.74
CA ASN A 89 9.37 -15.05 6.99
C ASN A 89 7.90 -15.42 7.21
N ILE A 90 7.15 -15.56 6.11
CA ILE A 90 5.72 -15.89 6.12
C ILE A 90 5.54 -17.41 5.97
N PRO A 91 4.76 -18.09 6.83
CA PRO A 91 4.61 -19.54 6.76
C PRO A 91 3.86 -19.98 5.49
N GLY A 92 4.52 -20.80 4.67
CA GLY A 92 3.93 -21.39 3.47
C GLY A 92 2.77 -22.35 3.76
N SER A 93 2.63 -22.85 4.98
CA SER A 93 1.57 -23.79 5.39
C SER A 93 0.16 -23.24 5.23
N CYS A 94 -0.03 -21.92 5.33
CA CYS A 94 -1.32 -21.26 5.10
C CYS A 94 -1.34 -20.35 3.85
N THR A 95 -0.18 -20.03 3.26
CA THR A 95 -0.07 -19.02 2.20
C THR A 95 0.41 -19.54 0.85
N GLY A 96 1.06 -20.71 0.77
CA GLY A 96 1.57 -21.21 -0.51
C GLY A 96 2.72 -20.36 -1.09
N GLU A 97 2.75 -20.21 -2.41
CA GLU A 97 3.94 -19.73 -3.15
C GLU A 97 3.92 -18.26 -3.54
N THR A 98 2.75 -17.65 -3.70
CA THR A 98 2.62 -16.30 -4.27
C THR A 98 1.92 -15.37 -3.31
N LEU A 99 2.64 -14.34 -2.87
CA LEU A 99 2.21 -13.39 -1.85
C LEU A 99 2.13 -11.97 -2.43
N TRP A 100 0.98 -11.31 -2.29
CA TRP A 100 0.74 -9.94 -2.79
C TRP A 100 0.17 -9.03 -1.72
N ALA A 101 0.45 -7.73 -1.88
CA ALA A 101 -0.25 -6.61 -1.25
C ALA A 101 -0.53 -6.83 0.24
N PRO A 102 0.52 -6.89 1.08
CA PRO A 102 0.34 -7.06 2.52
C PRO A 102 -0.31 -5.81 3.11
N GLU A 103 -1.33 -5.97 3.95
CA GLU A 103 -1.81 -4.91 4.85
C GLU A 103 -1.35 -5.22 6.25
N VAL A 104 -0.60 -4.33 6.89
CA VAL A 104 0.05 -4.59 8.18
C VAL A 104 -0.35 -3.53 9.17
N GLN A 105 -0.86 -3.94 10.34
CA GLN A 105 -1.30 -3.02 11.39
C GLN A 105 -1.02 -3.56 12.78
N TRP A 106 -0.81 -2.66 13.74
CA TRP A 106 -0.81 -2.98 15.17
C TRP A 106 -2.21 -2.74 15.72
N LEU A 107 -2.91 -3.80 16.09
CA LEU A 107 -4.27 -3.77 16.61
C LEU A 107 -4.38 -4.77 17.78
N GLU A 108 -5.21 -4.47 18.77
CA GLU A 108 -5.45 -5.34 19.93
C GLU A 108 -4.18 -5.90 20.60
N GLY A 109 -3.09 -5.13 20.61
CA GLY A 109 -1.85 -5.50 21.29
C GLY A 109 -0.93 -6.46 20.54
N GLN A 110 -1.15 -6.70 19.24
CA GLN A 110 -0.25 -7.48 18.38
C GLN A 110 -0.19 -6.94 16.95
N TRP A 111 0.76 -7.44 16.15
CA TRP A 111 0.77 -7.17 14.71
C TRP A 111 -0.18 -8.12 13.99
N HIS A 112 -0.91 -7.56 13.03
CA HIS A 112 -1.77 -8.28 12.10
C HIS A 112 -1.24 -8.03 10.69
N MET A 113 -1.29 -9.06 9.84
CA MET A 113 -1.12 -8.94 8.40
C MET A 113 -2.29 -9.61 7.68
N TRP A 114 -2.94 -8.89 6.77
CA TRP A 114 -3.85 -9.48 5.80
C TRP A 114 -3.15 -9.53 4.45
N LEU A 115 -3.00 -10.73 3.92
CA LEU A 115 -2.13 -11.00 2.79
C LEU A 115 -2.91 -11.66 1.67
N THR A 116 -2.79 -11.12 0.46
CA THR A 116 -3.32 -11.77 -0.73
C THR A 116 -2.44 -12.96 -1.09
N VAL A 117 -3.08 -14.10 -1.28
CA VAL A 117 -2.46 -15.39 -1.59
C VAL A 117 -2.97 -15.90 -2.92
N VAL A 118 -2.04 -16.26 -3.81
CA VAL A 118 -2.31 -17.15 -4.95
C VAL A 118 -1.63 -18.50 -4.67
N PRO A 119 -2.35 -19.64 -4.70
CA PRO A 119 -1.80 -20.92 -4.24
C PRO A 119 -0.55 -21.44 -4.96
N GLY A 120 -0.21 -20.88 -6.12
CA GLY A 120 0.90 -21.36 -6.94
C GLY A 120 1.37 -20.34 -7.98
N ILE A 121 2.22 -20.82 -8.88
CA ILE A 121 2.78 -20.05 -9.99
C ILE A 121 2.03 -20.37 -11.28
N TYR A 122 1.41 -19.36 -11.89
CA TYR A 122 0.59 -19.50 -13.09
C TYR A 122 1.14 -18.61 -14.21
N ARG A 123 0.88 -19.01 -15.46
CA ARG A 123 1.25 -18.25 -16.67
C ARG A 123 0.20 -17.22 -17.06
N ASP A 124 -1.01 -17.35 -16.56
CA ASP A 124 -2.13 -16.43 -16.81
C ASP A 124 -2.83 -16.05 -15.49
N TRP A 125 -3.82 -15.15 -15.59
CA TRP A 125 -4.60 -14.67 -14.45
C TRP A 125 -5.74 -15.62 -14.02
N ASN A 126 -5.83 -16.82 -14.56
CA ASN A 126 -6.93 -17.76 -14.32
C ASN A 126 -6.67 -18.69 -13.13
N ALA A 127 -6.37 -18.10 -11.98
CA ALA A 127 -6.12 -18.81 -10.72
C ALA A 127 -7.02 -18.29 -9.59
N PRO A 128 -7.32 -19.07 -8.55
CA PRO A 128 -7.97 -18.54 -7.35
C PRO A 128 -7.02 -17.60 -6.60
N ARG A 129 -7.59 -16.64 -5.86
CA ARG A 129 -6.86 -15.84 -4.87
C ARG A 129 -7.77 -15.47 -3.72
N PHE A 130 -7.17 -15.45 -2.54
CA PHE A 130 -7.88 -15.23 -1.29
C PHE A 130 -6.98 -14.46 -0.32
N ILE A 131 -7.57 -13.95 0.75
CA ILE A 131 -6.85 -13.24 1.80
C ILE A 131 -6.64 -14.17 2.99
N VAL A 132 -5.42 -14.22 3.50
CA VAL A 132 -5.04 -14.94 4.72
C VAL A 132 -4.71 -13.93 5.80
N HIS A 133 -5.20 -14.15 7.02
CA HIS A 133 -4.82 -13.40 8.19
C HIS A 133 -3.61 -14.05 8.88
N LEU A 134 -2.63 -13.24 9.24
CA LEU A 134 -1.44 -13.62 9.99
C LEU A 134 -1.29 -12.72 11.20
N THR A 135 -0.68 -13.22 12.27
CA THR A 135 -0.35 -12.43 13.46
C THR A 135 1.14 -12.52 13.78
N SER A 136 1.67 -11.49 14.44
CA SER A 136 3.06 -11.47 14.87
C SER A 136 3.25 -10.67 16.17
N PRO A 137 4.08 -11.14 17.12
CA PRO A 137 4.42 -10.36 18.31
C PRO A 137 5.55 -9.34 18.06
N ASP A 138 6.34 -9.51 16.99
CA ASP A 138 7.63 -8.85 16.81
C ASP A 138 7.86 -8.29 15.39
N LEU A 139 6.83 -8.35 14.53
CA LEU A 139 6.84 -7.90 13.14
C LEU A 139 7.82 -8.72 12.24
N LYS A 140 8.28 -9.88 12.71
CA LYS A 140 9.27 -10.73 12.03
C LYS A 140 8.80 -12.18 11.94
N THR A 141 8.31 -12.71 13.04
CA THR A 141 7.83 -14.09 13.19
C THR A 141 6.32 -14.07 13.02
N TRP A 142 5.84 -14.61 11.90
CA TRP A 142 4.41 -14.64 11.56
C TRP A 142 3.81 -16.00 11.86
N THR A 143 2.62 -15.99 12.45
CA THR A 143 1.81 -17.19 12.72
C THR A 143 0.60 -17.19 11.80
N CYS A 144 0.27 -18.37 11.26
CA CYS A 144 -0.92 -18.56 10.45
C CYS A 144 -2.20 -18.31 11.28
N GLY A 145 -3.07 -17.46 10.77
CA GLY A 145 -4.49 -17.43 11.09
C GLY A 145 -5.30 -18.05 9.96
N ASP A 146 -6.56 -17.64 9.88
CA ASP A 146 -7.52 -18.21 8.93
C ASP A 146 -7.44 -17.55 7.55
N ARG A 147 -7.86 -18.31 6.54
CA ARG A 147 -8.31 -17.74 5.28
C ARG A 147 -9.65 -17.04 5.53
N LEU A 148 -9.78 -15.80 5.04
CA LEU A 148 -11.02 -15.06 5.20
C LEU A 148 -12.12 -15.61 4.28
N GLU A 149 -13.28 -15.86 4.87
CA GLU A 149 -14.49 -16.30 4.17
C GLU A 149 -15.28 -15.09 3.65
N LEU A 150 -14.87 -14.57 2.49
CA LEU A 150 -15.44 -13.35 1.87
C LEU A 150 -16.41 -13.63 0.72
N GLY A 151 -16.91 -14.88 0.61
CA GLY A 151 -17.96 -15.23 -0.36
C GLY A 151 -17.53 -15.21 -1.84
N SER A 152 -16.24 -15.06 -2.13
CA SER A 152 -15.66 -15.04 -3.48
C SER A 152 -14.32 -15.77 -3.51
N ASP A 153 -14.01 -16.40 -4.65
CA ASP A 153 -12.77 -17.16 -4.91
C ASP A 153 -11.66 -16.29 -5.54
N ARG A 154 -11.94 -15.00 -5.72
CA ARG A 154 -11.05 -14.03 -6.37
C ARG A 154 -11.10 -12.70 -5.61
N VAL A 155 -10.57 -12.70 -4.39
CA VAL A 155 -10.47 -11.52 -3.54
C VAL A 155 -9.01 -11.17 -3.26
N ILE A 156 -8.69 -9.88 -3.31
CA ILE A 156 -7.32 -9.36 -3.13
C ILE A 156 -7.34 -8.04 -2.35
N ASP A 157 -6.15 -7.59 -1.97
CA ASP A 157 -5.83 -6.24 -1.52
C ASP A 157 -6.68 -5.79 -0.33
N ALA A 158 -6.40 -6.36 0.83
CA ALA A 158 -7.04 -5.97 2.08
C ALA A 158 -6.63 -4.55 2.50
N SER A 159 -7.54 -3.81 3.11
CA SER A 159 -7.23 -2.72 4.04
C SER A 159 -8.22 -2.70 5.17
N VAL A 160 -7.74 -2.47 6.39
CA VAL A 160 -8.56 -2.58 7.61
C VAL A 160 -8.66 -1.21 8.30
N LEU A 161 -9.84 -0.91 8.83
CA LEU A 161 -10.12 0.31 9.56
C LEU A 161 -10.90 -0.01 10.82
N ALA A 162 -10.46 0.50 11.98
CA ALA A 162 -11.27 0.48 13.19
C ALA A 162 -12.49 1.41 13.04
N LEU A 163 -13.67 0.89 13.36
CA LEU A 163 -14.92 1.63 13.26
C LEU A 163 -15.16 2.48 14.52
N PRO A 164 -15.79 3.68 14.39
CA PRO A 164 -16.01 4.57 15.54
C PRO A 164 -16.93 3.98 16.62
N LYS A 165 -17.78 3.01 16.27
CA LYS A 165 -18.69 2.32 17.20
C LYS A 165 -18.11 1.02 17.77
N GLY A 166 -16.82 0.76 17.54
CA GLY A 166 -16.17 -0.51 17.87
C GLY A 166 -16.20 -1.50 16.72
N GLY A 167 -15.29 -2.48 16.77
CA GLY A 167 -15.05 -3.41 15.69
C GLY A 167 -14.28 -2.79 14.52
N TYR A 168 -14.28 -3.51 13.41
CA TYR A 168 -13.40 -3.29 12.27
C TYR A 168 -14.14 -3.44 10.96
N ARG A 169 -13.71 -2.67 9.95
CA ARG A 169 -14.15 -2.81 8.57
C ARG A 169 -12.96 -3.15 7.69
N LEU A 170 -13.09 -4.24 6.96
CA LEU A 170 -12.23 -4.64 5.85
C LEU A 170 -12.77 -4.01 4.58
N PHE A 171 -11.86 -3.45 3.78
CA PHE A 171 -12.06 -3.07 2.40
C PHE A 171 -11.20 -4.00 1.57
N PHE A 172 -11.77 -4.60 0.52
CA PHE A 172 -11.04 -5.53 -0.33
C PHE A 172 -11.56 -5.46 -1.76
N ASN A 173 -10.72 -5.85 -2.72
CA ASN A 173 -11.16 -6.01 -4.08
C ASN A 173 -11.83 -7.37 -4.27
N ASP A 174 -13.01 -7.38 -4.90
CA ASP A 174 -13.65 -8.61 -5.37
C ASP A 174 -13.73 -8.60 -6.89
N GLU A 175 -12.93 -9.46 -7.52
CA GLU A 175 -12.88 -9.53 -8.97
C GLU A 175 -14.16 -10.06 -9.60
N ARG A 176 -14.92 -10.88 -8.86
CA ARG A 176 -16.23 -11.39 -9.31
C ARG A 176 -17.28 -10.31 -9.34
N GLN A 177 -17.08 -9.22 -8.59
CA GLN A 177 -17.97 -8.06 -8.57
C GLN A 177 -17.44 -6.91 -9.44
N ASN A 178 -16.96 -7.25 -10.64
CA ASN A 178 -16.41 -6.27 -11.59
C ASN A 178 -15.24 -5.47 -10.98
N LYS A 179 -14.37 -6.15 -10.22
CA LYS A 179 -13.20 -5.53 -9.56
C LYS A 179 -13.59 -4.36 -8.66
N ALA A 180 -14.73 -4.45 -7.99
CA ALA A 180 -15.17 -3.42 -7.06
C ALA A 180 -14.43 -3.54 -5.72
N ILE A 181 -14.35 -2.43 -5.00
CA ILE A 181 -14.04 -2.46 -3.58
C ILE A 181 -15.33 -2.84 -2.84
N VAL A 182 -15.26 -3.91 -2.07
CA VAL A 182 -16.33 -4.46 -1.23
C VAL A 182 -15.91 -4.33 0.22
N THR A 183 -16.89 -4.27 1.12
CA THR A 183 -16.65 -4.15 2.56
C THR A 183 -17.09 -5.38 3.32
N ALA A 184 -16.44 -5.67 4.44
CA ALA A 184 -16.87 -6.64 5.44
C ALA A 184 -16.60 -6.10 6.85
N ASP A 185 -17.49 -6.37 7.79
CA ASP A 185 -17.34 -5.93 9.18
C ASP A 185 -16.95 -7.11 10.07
N SER A 186 -16.10 -6.86 11.07
CA SER A 186 -15.68 -7.86 12.06
C SER A 186 -15.66 -7.28 13.47
N PRO A 187 -16.15 -8.01 14.48
CA PRO A 187 -16.01 -7.60 15.87
C PRO A 187 -14.62 -7.89 16.45
N ASP A 188 -13.83 -8.79 15.84
CA ASP A 188 -12.66 -9.41 16.47
C ASP A 188 -11.46 -9.63 15.53
N LEU A 189 -11.49 -9.06 14.33
CA LEU A 189 -10.48 -9.18 13.26
C LEU A 189 -10.41 -10.56 12.59
N VAL A 190 -11.18 -11.54 13.05
CA VAL A 190 -11.13 -12.94 12.59
C VAL A 190 -12.41 -13.30 11.85
N HIS A 191 -13.57 -13.02 12.42
CA HIS A 191 -14.86 -13.35 11.84
C HIS A 191 -15.41 -12.15 11.07
N TRP A 192 -15.54 -12.29 9.75
CA TRP A 192 -15.96 -11.21 8.85
C TRP A 192 -17.36 -11.45 8.30
N THR A 193 -18.19 -10.42 8.31
CA THR A 193 -19.53 -10.41 7.69
C THR A 193 -19.53 -9.46 6.51
N ILE A 194 -19.76 -9.98 5.31
CA ILE A 194 -19.80 -9.17 4.07
C ILE A 194 -20.89 -8.10 4.17
N ARG A 195 -20.58 -6.91 3.66
CA ARG A 195 -21.44 -5.73 3.63
C ARG A 195 -21.56 -5.23 2.19
N ASP A 196 -21.45 -3.93 2.00
CA ASP A 196 -21.79 -3.27 0.74
C ASP A 196 -20.63 -3.30 -0.26
N ARG A 197 -21.01 -3.34 -1.54
CA ARG A 197 -20.14 -2.92 -2.63
C ARG A 197 -19.98 -1.41 -2.58
N LEU A 198 -18.76 -0.95 -2.31
CA LEU A 198 -18.45 0.46 -2.08
C LEU A 198 -18.23 1.24 -3.38
N THR A 199 -17.54 0.65 -4.36
CA THR A 199 -17.20 1.32 -5.62
C THR A 199 -17.94 0.73 -6.82
N GLN A 200 -18.31 1.61 -7.76
CA GLN A 200 -18.78 1.21 -9.09
C GLN A 200 -17.65 1.14 -10.10
N THR A 201 -16.64 2.01 -9.94
CA THR A 201 -15.42 2.02 -10.76
C THR A 201 -14.59 0.76 -10.46
N PRO A 202 -14.28 -0.07 -11.48
CA PRO A 202 -13.31 -1.16 -11.36
C PRO A 202 -11.95 -0.65 -10.88
N GLY A 203 -11.32 -1.40 -9.99
CA GLY A 203 -10.05 -1.02 -9.40
C GLY A 203 -9.48 -2.09 -8.48
N GLU A 204 -8.52 -1.72 -7.64
CA GLU A 204 -7.87 -2.57 -6.63
C GLU A 204 -7.14 -1.71 -5.57
N GLY A 205 -6.35 -2.33 -4.69
CA GLY A 205 -5.50 -1.63 -3.72
C GLY A 205 -6.21 -0.59 -2.85
N PRO A 206 -7.32 -0.89 -2.16
CA PRO A 206 -7.92 0.07 -1.24
C PRO A 206 -6.96 0.34 -0.07
N LYS A 207 -6.86 1.60 0.35
CA LYS A 207 -6.25 1.99 1.62
C LYS A 207 -7.18 2.92 2.38
N ALA A 208 -7.77 2.40 3.46
CA ALA A 208 -8.62 3.16 4.35
C ALA A 208 -7.81 3.74 5.52
N PHE A 209 -8.04 5.01 5.86
CA PHE A 209 -7.33 5.69 6.94
C PHE A 209 -8.11 6.86 7.51
N ARG A 210 -7.71 7.31 8.70
CA ARG A 210 -8.28 8.50 9.35
C ARG A 210 -7.29 9.65 9.31
N TRP A 211 -7.72 10.81 8.81
CA TRP A 211 -6.89 12.01 8.77
C TRP A 211 -7.75 13.28 8.82
N LYS A 212 -7.30 14.27 9.60
CA LYS A 212 -8.01 15.53 9.86
C LYS A 212 -9.48 15.34 10.27
N GLY A 213 -9.73 14.41 11.19
CA GLY A 213 -11.06 14.17 11.75
C GLY A 213 -12.04 13.45 10.83
N ARG A 214 -11.60 12.98 9.66
CA ARG A 214 -12.43 12.27 8.68
C ARG A 214 -11.84 10.92 8.31
N TYR A 215 -12.67 10.07 7.73
CA TYR A 215 -12.27 8.82 7.10
C TYR A 215 -12.05 9.04 5.61
N TRP A 216 -11.02 8.39 5.10
CA TRP A 216 -10.61 8.44 3.71
C TRP A 216 -10.36 7.03 3.21
N LEU A 217 -10.61 6.82 1.93
CA LEU A 217 -10.24 5.62 1.21
C LEU A 217 -9.65 6.05 -0.11
N ILE A 218 -8.45 5.57 -0.43
CA ILE A 218 -7.82 5.77 -1.72
C ILE A 218 -7.65 4.39 -2.35
N SER A 219 -8.00 4.23 -3.62
CA SER A 219 -7.88 2.95 -4.34
C SER A 219 -7.40 3.17 -5.76
N ASP A 220 -6.69 2.20 -6.32
CA ASP A 220 -6.27 2.24 -7.72
C ASP A 220 -7.47 2.00 -8.64
N ALA A 221 -7.74 2.92 -9.56
CA ALA A 221 -8.80 2.77 -10.57
C ALA A 221 -8.24 2.47 -11.97
N TRP A 222 -6.95 2.13 -12.06
CA TRP A 222 -6.13 1.96 -13.26
C TRP A 222 -6.08 3.15 -14.22
N LYS A 223 -6.59 4.31 -13.79
CA LYS A 223 -6.57 5.61 -14.46
C LYS A 223 -6.15 6.74 -13.51
N GLY A 224 -5.31 6.38 -12.54
CA GLY A 224 -5.03 7.14 -11.34
C GLY A 224 -5.79 6.61 -10.13
N LEU A 225 -5.58 7.22 -8.98
CA LEU A 225 -6.15 6.80 -7.72
C LEU A 225 -7.46 7.52 -7.43
N LEU A 226 -8.51 6.75 -7.23
CA LEU A 226 -9.82 7.22 -6.77
C LEU A 226 -9.72 7.60 -5.28
N VAL A 227 -10.40 8.67 -4.88
CA VAL A 227 -10.47 9.11 -3.49
C VAL A 227 -11.91 9.12 -3.04
N MET A 228 -12.21 8.48 -1.92
CA MET A 228 -13.48 8.59 -1.21
C MET A 228 -13.27 9.19 0.17
N ARG A 229 -14.33 9.81 0.68
CA ARG A 229 -14.36 10.40 2.02
C ARG A 229 -15.63 9.97 2.74
N SER A 230 -15.52 9.77 4.05
CA SER A 230 -16.65 9.60 4.95
C SER A 230 -16.45 10.42 6.22
N ASP A 231 -17.53 10.99 6.74
CA ASP A 231 -17.52 11.71 8.01
C ASP A 231 -17.82 10.77 9.21
N ASP A 232 -18.44 9.61 8.97
CA ASP A 232 -18.88 8.66 10.00
C ASP A 232 -18.32 7.23 9.85
N GLY A 233 -17.62 6.94 8.76
CA GLY A 233 -17.10 5.62 8.41
C GLY A 233 -18.12 4.72 7.68
N GLU A 234 -19.36 5.19 7.52
CA GLU A 234 -20.49 4.43 6.95
C GLU A 234 -20.90 4.96 5.59
N GLN A 235 -21.12 6.28 5.48
CA GLN A 235 -21.51 6.92 4.22
C GLN A 235 -20.29 7.47 3.51
N TRP A 236 -20.04 6.97 2.30
CA TRP A 236 -18.84 7.32 1.52
C TRP A 236 -19.19 8.09 0.26
N PHE A 237 -18.46 9.18 0.04
CA PHE A 237 -18.62 10.05 -1.13
C PHE A 237 -17.35 10.03 -1.96
N THR A 238 -17.49 9.79 -3.27
CA THR A 238 -16.36 9.82 -4.20
C THR A 238 -16.02 11.26 -4.55
N GLN A 239 -14.75 11.62 -4.40
CA GLN A 239 -14.21 12.88 -4.88
C GLN A 239 -14.16 12.89 -6.42
N PRO A 240 -14.48 14.01 -7.09
CA PRO A 240 -14.29 14.14 -8.53
C PRO A 240 -12.82 13.97 -8.95
N GLY A 241 -12.60 13.25 -10.06
CA GLY A 241 -11.27 13.03 -10.63
C GLY A 241 -10.48 11.90 -9.96
N HIS A 242 -9.21 11.78 -10.33
CA HIS A 242 -8.28 10.80 -9.79
C HIS A 242 -6.94 11.48 -9.52
N ILE A 243 -6.37 11.29 -8.32
CA ILE A 243 -5.04 11.79 -8.01
C ILE A 243 -3.98 10.87 -8.66
N LEU A 244 -2.79 11.37 -8.95
CA LEU A 244 -1.70 10.61 -9.60
C LEU A 244 -2.06 9.96 -10.95
N ALA A 245 -3.11 10.45 -11.62
CA ALA A 245 -3.49 9.99 -12.97
C ALA A 245 -2.46 10.41 -14.03
N THR A 246 -1.93 11.63 -13.89
CA THR A 246 -0.93 12.18 -14.81
C THR A 246 0.48 11.77 -14.39
N PRO A 247 1.33 11.30 -15.32
CA PRO A 247 2.76 11.11 -15.09
C PRO A 247 3.46 12.34 -14.48
N GLY A 248 4.46 12.10 -13.62
CA GLY A 248 5.33 13.13 -13.09
C GLY A 248 6.46 13.50 -14.05
N ARG A 249 7.34 14.40 -13.62
CA ARG A 249 8.49 14.87 -14.43
C ARG A 249 9.83 14.27 -14.01
N HIS A 250 9.91 13.76 -12.78
CA HIS A 250 11.15 13.18 -12.25
C HIS A 250 11.46 11.83 -12.91
N PRO A 251 12.75 11.47 -13.08
CA PRO A 251 13.13 10.12 -13.49
C PRO A 251 12.44 9.06 -12.62
N THR A 252 12.02 7.95 -13.21
CA THR A 252 11.32 6.82 -12.55
C THR A 252 9.90 7.11 -12.04
N ASP A 253 9.41 8.36 -12.18
CA ASP A 253 8.08 8.81 -11.78
C ASP A 253 7.21 9.18 -13.00
N ARG A 254 7.46 8.53 -14.15
CA ARG A 254 6.93 8.90 -15.48
C ARG A 254 5.72 8.09 -15.96
N ALA A 255 5.04 7.42 -15.04
CA ALA A 255 3.75 6.77 -15.30
C ALA A 255 2.73 7.16 -14.22
N LYS A 256 1.47 6.73 -14.39
CA LYS A 256 0.44 6.91 -13.34
C LYS A 256 0.89 6.24 -12.02
N GLY A 257 0.49 6.82 -10.89
CA GLY A 257 0.68 6.19 -9.59
C GLY A 257 -0.32 5.06 -9.38
N GLN A 258 0.12 3.99 -8.71
CA GLN A 258 -0.66 2.77 -8.50
C GLN A 258 -0.52 2.27 -7.06
N HIS A 259 -1.56 1.57 -6.59
CA HIS A 259 -1.70 0.93 -5.27
C HIS A 259 -1.15 1.77 -4.09
N PRO A 260 -2.00 2.56 -3.42
CA PRO A 260 -1.58 3.46 -2.36
C PRO A 260 -1.26 2.75 -1.04
N ASP A 261 -0.27 3.27 -0.34
CA ASP A 261 -0.16 3.18 1.11
C ASP A 261 -0.11 4.58 1.72
N ILE A 262 -0.51 4.71 2.98
CA ILE A 262 -0.68 6.00 3.63
C ILE A 262 -0.02 6.01 5.01
N ILE A 263 0.88 6.97 5.22
CA ILE A 263 1.45 7.24 6.53
C ILE A 263 0.85 8.54 7.06
N VAL A 264 0.04 8.45 8.12
CA VAL A 264 -0.48 9.62 8.85
C VAL A 264 0.49 9.98 9.97
N ALA A 265 1.09 11.17 9.89
CA ALA A 265 2.07 11.68 10.85
C ALA A 265 1.55 12.99 11.49
N GLY A 266 0.77 12.84 12.55
CA GLY A 266 0.13 13.97 13.23
C GLY A 266 -0.84 14.70 12.30
N THR A 267 -0.53 15.95 11.94
CA THR A 267 -1.38 16.76 11.03
C THR A 267 -1.06 16.55 9.56
N ARG A 268 -0.02 15.78 9.22
CA ARG A 268 0.42 15.48 7.86
C ARG A 268 0.03 14.07 7.46
N ALA A 269 -0.12 13.83 6.16
CA ALA A 269 -0.24 12.51 5.60
C ALA A 269 0.65 12.41 4.36
N TYR A 270 1.30 11.26 4.18
CA TYR A 270 2.11 10.95 3.02
C TYR A 270 1.50 9.76 2.31
N ILE A 271 1.50 9.80 0.98
CA ILE A 271 1.10 8.70 0.13
C ILE A 271 2.34 8.05 -0.45
N LEU A 272 2.44 6.74 -0.30
CA LEU A 272 3.36 5.89 -1.05
C LEU A 272 2.58 5.22 -2.17
N TYR A 273 3.21 5.08 -3.32
CA TYR A 273 2.60 4.47 -4.50
C TYR A 273 3.71 3.89 -5.38
N PHE A 274 3.41 2.86 -6.16
CA PHE A 274 4.37 2.35 -7.13
C PHE A 274 4.13 2.93 -8.53
N VAL A 275 5.19 2.92 -9.34
CA VAL A 275 5.17 3.41 -10.73
C VAL A 275 5.88 2.42 -11.64
N HIS A 276 5.22 2.02 -12.72
CA HIS A 276 5.86 1.23 -13.78
C HIS A 276 6.94 2.04 -14.49
N GLN A 277 8.05 1.39 -14.79
CA GLN A 277 9.17 2.02 -15.48
C GLN A 277 8.96 2.03 -17.01
N GLU A 278 7.83 2.56 -17.49
CA GLU A 278 7.51 2.60 -18.92
C GLU A 278 7.99 3.87 -19.64
N GLY A 279 8.26 4.94 -18.88
CA GLY A 279 8.72 6.24 -19.41
C GLY A 279 10.24 6.43 -19.44
N GLU A 280 11.00 5.36 -19.19
CA GLU A 280 12.47 5.38 -19.16
C GLU A 280 13.06 5.01 -20.52
N GLU A 281 14.30 5.45 -20.81
CA GLU A 281 14.95 5.16 -22.10
C GLU A 281 15.17 3.65 -22.31
N GLU A 282 15.46 2.93 -21.23
CA GLU A 282 15.61 1.48 -21.21
C GLU A 282 14.34 0.75 -21.66
N ALA A 283 13.16 1.34 -21.45
CA ALA A 283 11.89 0.77 -21.91
C ALA A 283 11.77 0.75 -23.45
N LYS A 284 12.47 1.65 -24.14
CA LYS A 284 12.50 1.66 -25.62
C LYS A 284 13.31 0.50 -26.17
N ALA A 285 14.36 0.08 -25.46
CA ALA A 285 15.25 -1.01 -25.87
C ALA A 285 14.79 -2.37 -25.35
N ASN A 286 14.00 -2.40 -24.26
CA ASN A 286 13.52 -3.61 -23.62
C ASN A 286 12.01 -3.51 -23.31
N PRO A 287 11.14 -4.15 -24.11
CA PRO A 287 9.69 -4.15 -23.89
C PRO A 287 9.26 -4.65 -22.50
N ASP A 288 10.10 -5.47 -21.85
CA ASP A 288 9.85 -6.04 -20.54
C ASP A 288 10.16 -5.07 -19.41
N TRP A 289 10.91 -3.99 -19.68
CA TRP A 289 11.34 -3.00 -18.68
C TRP A 289 10.14 -2.39 -17.94
N LYS A 290 9.00 -2.26 -18.60
CA LYS A 290 7.74 -1.78 -18.00
C LYS A 290 7.26 -2.62 -16.81
N ARG A 291 7.71 -3.87 -16.68
CA ARG A 291 7.39 -4.74 -15.53
C ARG A 291 8.08 -4.27 -14.25
N ARG A 292 9.22 -3.58 -14.38
CA ARG A 292 9.94 -3.01 -13.24
C ARG A 292 9.11 -1.91 -12.59
N THR A 293 9.19 -1.84 -11.28
CA THR A 293 8.45 -0.86 -10.48
C THR A 293 9.33 -0.30 -9.37
N VAL A 294 9.14 0.99 -9.12
CA VAL A 294 9.74 1.68 -7.98
C VAL A 294 8.64 2.23 -7.09
N LEU A 295 8.93 2.38 -5.80
CA LEU A 295 8.06 3.07 -4.86
C LEU A 295 8.44 4.55 -4.79
N GLN A 296 7.43 5.39 -4.77
CA GLN A 296 7.51 6.83 -4.68
C GLN A 296 6.80 7.31 -3.42
N ILE A 297 7.04 8.56 -3.03
CA ILE A 297 6.33 9.21 -1.94
C ILE A 297 5.94 10.62 -2.33
N ALA A 298 4.76 11.05 -1.91
CA ALA A 298 4.29 12.42 -2.01
C ALA A 298 3.56 12.84 -0.73
N GLU A 299 3.50 14.14 -0.44
CA GLU A 299 2.69 14.65 0.67
C GLU A 299 1.26 14.89 0.18
N LEU A 300 0.28 14.37 0.93
CA LEU A 300 -1.12 14.67 0.70
C LEU A 300 -1.46 16.06 1.24
N ARG A 301 -2.21 16.81 0.45
CA ARG A 301 -2.82 18.07 0.88
C ARG A 301 -4.33 17.91 0.88
N GLU A 302 -4.94 18.31 1.98
CA GLU A 302 -6.40 18.42 2.07
C GLU A 302 -6.78 19.88 2.23
N LYS A 303 -7.73 20.31 1.40
CA LYS A 303 -8.36 21.62 1.43
C LYS A 303 -9.84 21.47 1.12
N ASP A 304 -10.69 22.08 1.93
CA ASP A 304 -12.16 22.11 1.75
C ASP A 304 -12.79 20.72 1.52
N GLY A 305 -12.23 19.69 2.17
CA GLY A 305 -12.69 18.31 2.07
C GLY A 305 -12.24 17.57 0.81
N VAL A 306 -11.24 18.07 0.09
CA VAL A 306 -10.67 17.48 -1.13
C VAL A 306 -9.19 17.16 -0.90
N ILE A 307 -8.79 15.92 -1.16
CA ILE A 307 -7.38 15.50 -1.19
C ILE A 307 -6.78 15.77 -2.56
N SER A 308 -5.58 16.33 -2.55
CA SER A 308 -4.73 16.58 -3.72
C SER A 308 -3.29 16.18 -3.43
N VAL A 309 -2.50 16.02 -4.47
CA VAL A 309 -1.09 15.65 -4.39
C VAL A 309 -0.31 16.40 -5.47
N ASP A 310 0.83 16.98 -5.07
CA ASP A 310 1.84 17.45 -6.00
C ASP A 310 2.99 16.45 -5.96
N ARG A 311 2.98 15.51 -6.91
CA ARG A 311 3.99 14.46 -6.99
C ARG A 311 5.36 14.97 -7.40
N ASP A 312 5.47 16.18 -7.95
CA ASP A 312 6.76 16.75 -8.38
C ASP A 312 7.44 17.56 -7.28
N ALA A 313 6.71 18.01 -6.26
CA ALA A 313 7.27 18.73 -5.12
C ALA A 313 8.30 17.88 -4.35
N PRO A 314 9.34 18.51 -3.76
CA PRO A 314 10.17 17.86 -2.76
C PRO A 314 9.35 17.43 -1.55
N VAL A 315 9.61 16.22 -1.04
CA VAL A 315 8.92 15.69 0.13
C VAL A 315 9.84 15.72 1.34
N HIS A 316 9.60 16.64 2.26
CA HIS A 316 10.27 16.63 3.56
C HIS A 316 9.57 15.61 4.47
N VAL A 317 10.24 14.49 4.72
CA VAL A 317 9.71 13.40 5.52
C VAL A 317 9.76 13.79 6.99
N ARG A 318 8.59 14.03 7.56
CA ARG A 318 8.39 14.40 8.97
C ARG A 318 7.48 13.37 9.61
N LEU A 319 8.01 12.17 9.75
CA LEU A 319 7.36 11.12 10.48
C LEU A 319 7.73 11.34 11.95
N LYS A 320 6.75 11.72 12.78
CA LYS A 320 7.01 11.90 14.22
C LYS A 320 7.50 10.57 14.79
N LEU A 321 8.58 10.63 15.59
CA LEU A 321 8.95 9.58 16.53
C LEU A 321 7.91 9.51 17.64
#